data_AF-A0A2N6K040-F1
#
_entry.id   AF-A0A2N6K040-F1
#
_cell.length_a   1.000
_cell.length_b   1.000
_cell.length_c   1.000
_cell.angle_alpha   90.00
_cell.angle_beta   90.00
_cell.angle_gamma   90.00
#
_symmetry.space_group_name_H-M   'P 1'
#
loop_
_entity.id
_entity.type
_entity.pdbx_description
1 polymer ?
#
loop_
_entity_poly.entity_id
_entity_poly.type
_entity_poly.pdbx_seq_one_letter_code
_entity_poly.pdbx_strand_id
1 'polypeptide(L)'
;MSNHFDHGHALLIGVGRTAEPEYSLPVTVKDVQALKAVLIDPNLCAYLDDAEHIRLLQNEQTTRSGILAGLAWLKEKAAANPEATSD
;
A
#
# COMPACT_ATOMS: atom_id res chain seq x y z
N MET A 1 -11.66 -22.48 6.94
CA MET A 1 -11.53 -21.14 7.55
C MET A 1 -10.50 -20.41 6.72
N SER A 2 -10.85 -19.25 6.15
CA SER A 2 -9.91 -18.40 5.45
C SER A 2 -8.94 -17.82 6.48
N ASN A 3 -7.65 -18.15 6.37
CA ASN A 3 -6.59 -17.58 7.23
C ASN A 3 -6.25 -16.13 6.84
N HIS A 4 -7.20 -15.35 6.34
CA HIS A 4 -6.95 -14.01 5.82
C HIS A 4 -7.47 -12.95 6.79
N PHE A 5 -6.75 -11.83 6.87
CA PHE A 5 -7.13 -10.65 7.61
C PHE A 5 -7.91 -9.70 6.70
N ASP A 6 -9.22 -9.93 6.60
CA ASP A 6 -10.12 -9.23 5.67
C ASP A 6 -10.38 -7.75 6.04
N HIS A 7 -9.87 -7.28 7.18
CA HIS A 7 -9.94 -5.88 7.62
C HIS A 7 -8.64 -5.11 7.37
N GLY A 8 -7.61 -5.79 6.86
CA GLY A 8 -6.32 -5.19 6.55
C GLY A 8 -6.39 -4.34 5.29
N HIS A 9 -6.16 -3.03 5.43
CA HIS A 9 -6.00 -2.12 4.31
C HIS A 9 -4.60 -1.48 4.31
N ALA A 10 -3.95 -1.43 3.15
CA ALA A 10 -2.61 -0.88 3.00
C ALA A 10 -2.47 0.00 1.75
N LEU A 11 -1.80 1.13 1.91
CA LEU A 11 -1.33 1.99 0.83
C LEU A 11 0.20 1.95 0.79
N LEU A 12 0.76 1.37 -0.27
CA LEU A 12 2.20 1.24 -0.47
C LEU A 12 2.65 2.25 -1.54
N ILE A 13 3.67 3.06 -1.23
CA ILE A 13 4.10 4.17 -2.09
C ILE A 13 5.61 4.09 -2.33
N GLY A 14 6.01 3.80 -3.57
CA GLY A 14 7.42 3.69 -3.99
C GLY A 14 7.81 4.80 -4.97
N VAL A 15 8.55 5.80 -4.50
CA VAL A 15 9.02 6.94 -5.31
C VAL A 15 10.34 6.58 -6.01
N GLY A 16 10.24 5.79 -7.08
CA GLY A 16 11.41 5.32 -7.83
C GLY A 16 12.12 6.38 -8.68
N ARG A 17 11.38 7.43 -9.08
CA ARG A 17 11.82 8.46 -10.01
C ARG A 17 11.40 9.84 -9.52
N THR A 18 12.28 10.81 -9.70
CA THR A 18 12.08 12.21 -9.36
C THR A 18 12.27 13.07 -10.61
N ALA A 19 11.84 14.33 -10.56
CA ALA A 19 12.05 15.29 -11.65
C ALA A 19 13.55 15.44 -11.99
N GLU A 20 14.40 15.42 -10.98
CA GLU A 20 15.86 15.38 -11.12
C GLU A 20 16.34 13.92 -11.11
N PRO A 21 16.88 13.38 -12.22
CA PRO A 21 17.27 11.97 -12.31
C PRO A 21 18.34 11.54 -11.29
N GLU A 22 19.21 12.47 -10.87
CA GLU A 22 20.27 12.22 -9.88
C GLU A 22 19.74 11.90 -8.47
N TYR A 23 18.52 12.35 -8.14
CA TYR A 23 17.85 12.01 -6.88
C TYR A 23 16.89 10.83 -7.00
N SER A 24 16.81 10.20 -8.19
CA SER A 24 15.94 9.05 -8.38
C SER A 24 16.50 7.83 -7.66
N LEU A 25 15.65 7.20 -6.85
CA LEU A 25 15.99 6.00 -6.08
C LEU A 25 15.14 4.82 -6.55
N PRO A 26 15.48 4.18 -7.68
CA PRO A 26 14.67 3.11 -8.28
C PRO A 26 14.51 1.89 -7.37
N VAL A 27 15.39 1.74 -6.36
CA VAL A 27 15.31 0.69 -5.35
C VAL A 27 14.05 0.78 -4.49
N THR A 28 13.48 1.97 -4.29
CA THR A 28 12.26 2.15 -3.47
C THR A 28 11.05 1.42 -4.04
N VAL A 29 11.03 1.16 -5.36
CA VAL A 29 10.01 0.33 -6.01
C VAL A 29 10.14 -1.13 -5.61
N LYS A 30 11.37 -1.63 -5.46
CA LYS A 30 11.62 -2.99 -4.98
C LYS A 30 11.23 -3.13 -3.51
N ASP A 31 11.48 -2.11 -2.70
CA ASP A 31 11.13 -2.10 -1.28
C ASP A 31 9.62 -2.25 -1.08
N VAL A 32 8.80 -1.47 -1.80
CA VAL A 32 7.34 -1.58 -1.69
C VAL A 32 6.77 -2.89 -2.24
N GLN A 33 7.43 -3.48 -3.26
CA GLN A 33 7.05 -4.81 -3.74
C GLN A 33 7.38 -5.90 -2.72
N ALA A 34 8.53 -5.81 -2.05
CA ALA A 34 8.90 -6.73 -0.97
C ALA A 34 7.96 -6.59 0.23
N LEU A 35 7.59 -5.36 0.61
CA LEU A 35 6.60 -5.11 1.65
C LEU A 35 5.23 -5.69 1.29
N LYS A 36 4.78 -5.52 0.03
CA LYS A 36 3.54 -6.15 -0.44
C LYS A 36 3.57 -7.67 -0.25
N ALA A 37 4.67 -8.32 -0.63
CA ALA A 37 4.83 -9.77 -0.51
C ALA A 37 4.70 -10.24 0.95
N VAL A 38 5.28 -9.49 1.90
CA VAL A 38 5.15 -9.77 3.33
C VAL A 38 3.71 -9.58 3.81
N LEU A 39 3.03 -8.53 3.35
CA LEU A 39 1.65 -8.24 3.78
C LEU A 39 0.67 -9.33 3.36
N ILE A 40 0.80 -9.87 2.15
CA ILE A 40 -0.11 -10.90 1.61
C ILE A 40 0.25 -12.32 2.04
N ASP A 41 1.41 -12.52 2.69
CA ASP A 41 1.80 -13.85 3.15
C ASP A 41 0.85 -14.30 4.28
N PRO A 42 0.12 -15.43 4.09
CA PRO A 42 -0.86 -15.92 5.06
C PRO A 42 -0.25 -16.37 6.38
N ASN A 43 1.08 -16.57 6.44
CA ASN A 43 1.80 -16.93 7.67
C ASN A 43 2.34 -15.71 8.42
N LEU A 44 2.25 -14.51 7.83
CA LEU A 44 2.72 -13.27 8.43
C LEU A 44 1.55 -12.35 8.74
N CYS A 45 1.10 -11.56 7.75
CA CYS A 45 0.06 -10.55 7.94
C CYS A 45 -1.26 -10.92 7.28
N ALA A 46 -1.25 -11.83 6.30
CA ALA A 46 -2.42 -12.39 5.64
C ALA A 46 -3.42 -11.38 5.06
N TYR A 47 -2.97 -10.22 4.60
CA TYR A 47 -3.82 -9.24 3.91
C TYR A 47 -4.33 -9.84 2.60
N LEU A 48 -5.54 -9.46 2.20
CA LEU A 48 -6.07 -9.86 0.90
C LEU A 48 -5.31 -9.17 -0.25
N ASP A 49 -4.87 -9.94 -1.24
CA ASP A 49 -4.18 -9.43 -2.43
C ASP A 49 -5.16 -8.96 -3.51
N ASP A 50 -5.92 -7.91 -3.20
CA ASP A 50 -6.83 -7.26 -4.14
C ASP A 50 -6.78 -5.73 -4.03
N ALA A 51 -7.41 -5.04 -4.98
CA ALA A 51 -7.40 -3.58 -5.05
C ALA A 51 -8.26 -2.89 -3.97
N GLU A 52 -9.12 -3.63 -3.26
CA GLU A 52 -9.94 -3.13 -2.16
C GLU A 52 -9.19 -3.14 -0.83
N HIS A 53 -8.14 -3.96 -0.72
CA HIS A 53 -7.32 -4.12 0.48
C HIS A 53 -5.91 -3.55 0.31
N ILE A 54 -5.28 -3.70 -0.86
CA ILE A 54 -3.92 -3.22 -1.10
C ILE A 54 -3.86 -2.33 -2.33
N ARG A 55 -3.43 -1.08 -2.14
CA ARG A 55 -3.13 -0.14 -3.22
C ARG A 55 -1.63 0.12 -3.30
N LEU A 56 -1.05 -0.17 -4.45
CA LEU A 56 0.36 0.09 -4.75
C LEU A 56 0.49 1.28 -5.71
N LEU A 57 1.17 2.34 -5.26
CA LEU A 57 1.55 3.49 -6.08
C LEU A 57 3.05 3.44 -6.32
N GLN A 58 3.47 3.43 -7.58
CA GLN A 58 4.87 3.39 -7.97
C GLN A 58 5.12 4.24 -9.22
N ASN A 59 6.35 4.73 -9.36
CA ASN A 59 6.82 5.49 -10.53
C ASN A 59 5.87 6.65 -10.89
N GLU A 60 5.39 6.71 -12.14
CA GLU A 60 4.58 7.79 -12.71
C GLU A 60 3.24 7.98 -12.00
N GLN A 61 2.77 7.01 -11.22
CA GLN A 61 1.55 7.11 -10.41
C GLN A 61 1.79 7.86 -9.09
N THR A 62 3.04 8.03 -8.69
CA THR A 62 3.46 8.65 -7.42
C THR A 62 3.47 10.18 -7.52
N THR A 63 2.43 10.73 -8.13
CA THR A 63 2.20 12.17 -8.17
C THR A 63 1.59 12.65 -6.87
N ARG A 64 1.66 13.95 -6.59
CA ARG A 64 0.98 14.55 -5.43
C ARG A 64 -0.52 14.21 -5.40
N SER A 65 -1.19 14.27 -6.54
CA SER A 65 -2.61 13.90 -6.64
C SER A 65 -2.84 12.41 -6.39
N GLY A 66 -1.99 11.54 -6.94
CA GLY A 66 -2.03 10.10 -6.70
C GLY A 66 -1.87 9.74 -5.21
N ILE A 67 -0.89 10.35 -4.53
CA ILE A 67 -0.65 10.16 -3.10
C ILE A 67 -1.86 10.64 -2.28
N LEU A 68 -2.37 11.85 -2.55
CA LEU A 68 -3.53 12.38 -1.82
C LEU A 68 -4.79 11.53 -2.03
N ALA A 69 -5.01 11.06 -3.26
CA ALA A 69 -6.13 10.14 -3.56
C ALA A 69 -5.96 8.79 -2.86
N GLY A 70 -4.73 8.27 -2.79
CA GLY A 70 -4.42 7.05 -2.03
C GLY A 70 -4.69 7.22 -0.54
N LEU A 71 -4.26 8.34 0.06
CA LEU A 71 -4.49 8.63 1.48
C LEU A 71 -5.98 8.82 1.79
N ALA A 72 -6.73 9.49 0.92
CA ALA A 72 -8.18 9.64 1.06
C ALA A 72 -8.87 8.28 1.05
N TRP A 73 -8.51 7.41 0.09
CA TRP A 73 -9.00 6.04 0.05
C TRP A 73 -8.68 5.24 1.32
N LEU A 74 -7.44 5.33 1.84
CA LEU A 74 -7.06 4.61 3.05
C LEU A 74 -7.88 5.08 4.27
N LYS A 75 -8.13 6.39 4.36
CA LYS A 75 -9.00 6.97 5.39
C LYS A 75 -10.44 6.44 5.28
N GLU A 76 -10.99 6.36 4.08
CA GLU A 76 -12.34 5.81 3.85
C GLU A 76 -12.42 4.35 4.29
N LYS A 77 -11.42 3.53 3.96
CA LYS A 77 -11.35 2.13 4.39
C LYS A 77 -11.27 1.97 5.91
N ALA A 78 -10.43 2.78 6.56
CA ALA A 78 -10.34 2.77 8.03
C ALA A 78 -11.64 3.24 8.70
N ALA A 79 -12.31 4.27 8.16
CA ALA A 79 -13.58 4.74 8.71
C ALA A 79 -14.73 3.75 8.51
N ALA A 80 -14.71 2.97 7.42
CA ALA A 80 -15.71 1.94 7.14
C ALA A 80 -15.55 0.69 8.01
N ASN A 81 -14.36 0.47 8.59
CA ASN A 81 -14.03 -0.70 9.41
C ASN A 81 -13.50 -0.27 10.78
N PRO A 82 -14.36 -0.14 11.80
CA PRO A 82 -13.97 0.22 13.17
C PRO A 82 -12.94 -0.74 13.78
N GLU A 83 -12.91 -2.00 13.32
CA GLU A 83 -11.94 -3.02 13.75
C GLU A 83 -10.59 -2.92 13.01
N ALA A 84 -10.43 -2.01 12.03
CA ALA A 84 -9.20 -1.84 11.26
C ALA A 84 -8.10 -1.08 12.03
N THR A 85 -8.47 -0.33 13.06
CA THR A 85 -7.54 0.27 14.03
C THR A 85 -7.87 -0.29 15.39
N SER A 86 -7.04 -1.21 15.89
CA SER A 86 -7.12 -1.62 17.30
C SER A 86 -6.84 -0.40 18.19
N ASP A 87 -7.73 -0.13 19.14
CA ASP A 87 -7.51 0.81 20.27
C ASP A 87 -6.30 0.41 21.13
#